data_AF-A0A507CTZ5-F1
#
_entry.id   AF-A0A507CTZ5-F1
#
_cell.length_a   1.000
_cell.length_b   1.000
_cell.length_c   1.000
_cell.angle_alpha   90.00
_cell.angle_beta   90.00
_cell.angle_gamma   90.00
#
_symmetry.space_group_name_H-M   'P 1'
#
loop_
_entity.id
_entity.type
_entity.pdbx_description
1 polymer ?
#
loop_
_entity_poly.entity_id
_entity_poly.type
_entity_poly.pdbx_seq_one_letter_code
_entity_poly.pdbx_strand_id
1 'polypeptide(L)'
;MGDYHHSSKGLCGYLFWSKVLLSLTLSLGGLGLLSYNIYDKHILSLAHTATSAAASRPAWVFPIDGSDPSCWRQTVATTNTAAGRVEPPDSTTLFGVSLDWATDSVPLIVNRMGGIYRPAVYNSFIQMNATDFLVDMMNWQAQQIAVVGGIYQVTLQPTVPMSQIPDATLQAVARQMAFMNGVYGVPVILRYGHEMNGYWYAYGQQPSSYVASFRKLAQYVHVATNMTAMIADLALLDTNQDGVFNVADDPYTPYWPGPEYVDWVGLSVYQYHQNSSNVNDYVNANVAVGPCFIQDYIQGTLNCRPRSAAAGNRAFYDNFAVTYNKPFALPESGAQYAVNATNVVPQSVDEATMKKAWIASAFGLSPGASNTPAFPLLKLIVNFEEAKVELETNTLNQLRDYRITQDPAVMSAVTSVFQPAARMLWAGQLSYQCGGQVHITKSLPSA
;
A
#
# COMPACT_ATOMS: atom_id res chain seq x y z
N MET A 1 -75.39 12.83 11.62
CA MET A 1 -73.96 12.52 11.74
C MET A 1 -73.52 11.98 10.37
N GLY A 2 -72.65 12.68 9.62
CA GLY A 2 -72.41 12.33 8.21
C GLY A 2 -71.08 12.75 7.56
N ASP A 3 -70.47 13.88 7.95
CA ASP A 3 -69.41 14.50 7.11
C ASP A 3 -67.95 14.26 7.55
N TYR A 4 -67.69 13.83 8.79
CA TYR A 4 -66.32 13.80 9.34
C TYR A 4 -65.37 12.76 8.71
N HIS A 5 -65.88 11.79 7.95
CA HIS A 5 -65.06 10.70 7.37
C HIS A 5 -64.46 10.96 5.98
N HIS A 6 -64.91 11.98 5.25
CA HIS A 6 -64.35 12.31 3.93
C HIS A 6 -63.11 13.21 4.01
N SER A 7 -63.11 14.18 4.93
CA SER A 7 -62.02 15.15 5.09
C SER A 7 -60.66 14.50 5.41
N SER A 8 -60.63 13.57 6.37
CA SER A 8 -59.40 12.91 6.82
C SER A 8 -58.72 12.07 5.74
N LYS A 9 -59.50 11.39 4.89
CA LYS A 9 -58.94 10.62 3.75
C LYS A 9 -58.28 11.52 2.72
N GLY A 10 -58.89 12.67 2.41
CA GLY A 10 -58.29 13.69 1.55
C GLY A 10 -56.98 14.24 2.13
N LEU A 11 -56.99 14.64 3.40
CA LEU A 11 -55.81 15.19 4.08
C LEU A 11 -54.64 14.19 4.14
N CYS A 12 -54.90 12.92 4.45
CA CYS A 12 -53.89 11.86 4.40
C CYS A 12 -53.34 11.63 2.98
N GLY A 13 -54.20 11.73 1.95
CA GLY A 13 -53.78 11.65 0.55
C GLY A 13 -52.83 12.79 0.15
N TYR A 14 -53.16 14.03 0.52
CA TYR A 14 -52.27 15.18 0.29
C TYR A 14 -50.94 15.02 1.05
N LEU A 15 -50.97 14.67 2.34
CA LEU A 15 -49.75 14.46 3.14
C LEU A 15 -48.86 13.32 2.61
N PHE A 16 -49.45 12.27 2.01
CA PHE A 16 -48.71 11.23 1.32
C PHE A 16 -48.00 11.78 0.07
N TRP A 17 -48.75 12.42 -0.84
CA TRP A 17 -48.18 12.97 -2.08
C TRP A 17 -47.16 14.09 -1.84
N SER A 18 -47.36 14.95 -0.85
CA SER A 18 -46.36 15.95 -0.45
C SER A 18 -45.05 15.32 0.02
N LYS A 19 -45.10 14.20 0.76
CA LYS A 19 -43.90 13.46 1.17
C LYS A 19 -43.23 12.77 0.00
N VAL A 20 -44.00 12.13 -0.91
CA VAL A 20 -43.45 11.51 -2.13
C VAL A 20 -42.75 12.54 -3.01
N LEU A 21 -43.37 13.71 -3.25
CA LEU A 21 -42.80 14.79 -4.04
C LEU A 21 -41.56 15.43 -3.39
N LEU A 22 -41.57 15.61 -2.07
CA LEU A 22 -40.41 16.11 -1.33
C LEU A 22 -39.23 15.12 -1.41
N SER A 23 -39.48 13.84 -1.15
CA SER A 23 -38.45 12.79 -1.28
C SER A 23 -37.92 12.65 -2.70
N LEU A 24 -38.78 12.77 -3.72
CA LEU A 24 -38.36 12.73 -5.12
C LEU A 24 -37.48 13.94 -5.48
N THR A 25 -37.89 15.14 -5.05
CA THR A 25 -37.12 16.38 -5.25
C THR A 25 -35.76 16.34 -4.53
N LEU A 26 -35.71 15.80 -3.30
CA LEU A 26 -34.45 15.63 -2.56
C LEU A 26 -33.53 14.59 -3.21
N SER A 27 -34.07 13.46 -3.67
CA SER A 27 -33.29 12.44 -4.38
C SER A 27 -32.77 12.95 -5.73
N LEU A 28 -33.60 13.61 -6.53
CA LEU A 28 -33.20 14.18 -7.82
C LEU A 28 -32.25 15.37 -7.65
N GLY A 29 -32.44 16.19 -6.62
CA GLY A 29 -31.52 17.28 -6.27
C GLY A 29 -30.17 16.76 -5.79
N GLY A 30 -30.16 15.71 -4.97
CA GLY A 30 -28.93 15.03 -4.53
C GLY A 30 -28.18 14.36 -5.67
N LEU A 31 -28.89 13.63 -6.54
CA LEU A 31 -28.32 13.03 -7.76
C LEU A 31 -27.83 14.09 -8.75
N GLY A 32 -28.54 15.21 -8.88
CA GLY A 32 -28.15 16.35 -9.70
C GLY A 32 -26.87 17.02 -9.17
N LEU A 33 -26.80 17.25 -7.86
CA LEU A 33 -25.61 17.79 -7.19
C LEU A 33 -24.41 16.84 -7.31
N LEU A 34 -24.62 15.53 -7.12
CA LEU A 34 -23.57 14.53 -7.27
C LEU A 34 -23.08 14.46 -8.73
N SER A 35 -24.00 14.41 -9.70
CA SER A 35 -23.68 14.41 -11.13
C SER A 35 -22.97 15.68 -11.56
N TYR A 36 -23.38 16.84 -11.03
CA TYR A 36 -22.71 18.11 -11.28
C TYR A 36 -21.30 18.14 -10.68
N ASN A 37 -21.11 17.68 -9.44
CA ASN A 37 -19.79 17.59 -8.81
C ASN A 37 -18.86 16.59 -9.52
N ILE A 38 -19.40 15.52 -10.12
CA ILE A 38 -18.63 14.58 -10.97
C ILE A 38 -18.30 15.24 -12.31
N TYR A 39 -19.28 15.89 -12.95
CA TYR A 39 -19.09 16.60 -14.23
C TYR A 39 -18.07 17.74 -14.11
N ASP A 40 -18.16 18.58 -13.08
CA ASP A 40 -17.23 19.68 -12.82
C ASP A 40 -15.79 19.16 -12.62
N LYS A 41 -15.62 18.13 -11.78
CA LYS A 41 -14.31 17.45 -11.63
C LYS A 41 -13.80 16.81 -12.92
N HIS A 42 -14.67 16.23 -13.73
CA HIS A 42 -14.30 15.62 -15.00
C HIS A 42 -13.94 16.67 -16.07
N ILE A 43 -14.66 17.79 -16.13
CA ILE A 43 -14.32 18.94 -16.97
C ILE A 43 -13.01 19.58 -16.51
N LEU A 44 -12.77 19.71 -15.20
CA LEU A 44 -11.49 20.16 -14.66
C LEU A 44 -10.34 19.22 -15.03
N SER A 45 -10.55 17.89 -15.05
CA SER A 45 -9.58 16.92 -15.57
C SER A 45 -9.35 17.11 -17.08
N LEU A 46 -10.39 17.08 -17.91
CA LEU A 46 -10.28 17.25 -19.37
C LEU A 46 -9.70 18.61 -19.80
N ALA A 47 -9.88 19.65 -18.99
CA ALA A 47 -9.32 20.98 -19.18
C ALA A 47 -7.80 21.06 -18.91
N HIS A 48 -7.18 20.00 -18.36
CA HIS A 48 -5.71 19.85 -18.26
C HIS A 48 -5.06 19.35 -19.57
N THR A 49 -5.70 19.59 -20.72
CA THR A 49 -4.97 19.70 -21.98
C THR A 49 -3.97 20.87 -21.92
N ALA A 50 -2.79 20.70 -22.51
CA ALA A 50 -1.54 21.32 -22.03
C ALA A 50 -1.32 22.82 -22.32
N THR A 51 -2.37 23.65 -22.41
CA THR A 51 -2.29 25.05 -22.89
C THR A 51 -3.01 26.11 -22.03
N SER A 52 -3.74 25.73 -20.98
CA SER A 52 -4.57 26.61 -20.12
C SER A 52 -3.82 27.24 -18.91
N ALA A 53 -2.54 27.54 -19.05
CA ALA A 53 -1.67 27.94 -17.93
C ALA A 53 -1.88 29.40 -17.45
N ALA A 54 -2.85 29.63 -16.55
CA ALA A 54 -2.81 30.72 -15.54
C ALA A 54 -3.97 30.66 -14.52
N ALA A 55 -5.19 30.36 -14.98
CA ALA A 55 -6.40 30.54 -14.18
C ALA A 55 -6.66 29.36 -13.23
N SER A 56 -6.83 29.66 -11.94
CA SER A 56 -7.30 28.74 -10.89
C SER A 56 -6.63 27.35 -10.84
N ARG A 57 -5.30 27.27 -11.01
CA ARG A 57 -4.57 26.16 -10.40
C ARG A 57 -4.75 26.24 -8.87
N PRO A 58 -5.06 25.14 -8.17
CA PRO A 58 -5.05 25.13 -6.71
C PRO A 58 -3.68 25.58 -6.18
N ALA A 59 -3.67 26.31 -5.07
CA ALA A 59 -2.44 26.78 -4.46
C ALA A 59 -1.57 25.59 -4.02
N TRP A 60 -0.28 25.65 -4.31
CA TRP A 60 0.66 24.60 -3.94
C TRP A 60 0.84 24.59 -2.42
N VAL A 61 0.61 23.44 -1.79
CA VAL A 61 0.91 23.19 -0.37
C VAL A 61 2.41 23.19 -0.14
N PHE A 62 3.18 22.68 -1.11
CA PHE A 62 4.63 22.74 -1.14
C PHE A 62 5.11 23.27 -2.50
N PRO A 63 5.98 24.30 -2.58
CA PRO A 63 6.44 24.90 -3.82
C PRO A 63 7.49 24.04 -4.54
N ILE A 64 7.04 22.92 -5.12
CA ILE A 64 7.86 22.00 -5.93
C ILE A 64 7.84 22.47 -7.41
N ASP A 65 8.10 23.76 -7.60
CA ASP A 65 8.09 24.47 -8.90
C ASP A 65 9.44 25.11 -9.26
N GLY A 66 10.44 24.98 -8.37
CA GLY A 66 11.76 25.59 -8.49
C GLY A 66 11.96 26.83 -7.59
N SER A 67 10.92 27.38 -6.97
CA SER A 67 11.03 28.63 -6.20
C SER A 67 11.70 28.48 -4.82
N ASP A 68 11.55 27.34 -4.14
CA ASP A 68 12.22 27.05 -2.86
C ASP A 68 13.29 25.94 -3.03
N PRO A 69 14.60 26.27 -2.97
CA PRO A 69 15.69 25.30 -3.09
C PRO A 69 15.65 24.12 -2.10
N SER A 70 14.99 24.24 -0.95
CA SER A 70 14.84 23.14 0.01
C SER A 70 13.88 22.05 -0.49
N CYS A 71 12.96 22.39 -1.40
CA CYS A 71 11.97 21.47 -1.95
C CYS A 71 12.46 20.65 -3.15
N TRP A 72 13.52 21.10 -3.85
CA TRP A 72 13.96 20.48 -5.12
C TRP A 72 15.47 20.20 -5.26
N ARG A 73 16.33 20.69 -4.36
CA ARG A 73 17.74 20.27 -4.36
C ARG A 73 17.95 19.00 -3.55
N GLN A 74 18.94 18.20 -3.93
CA GLN A 74 19.50 17.19 -3.04
C GLN A 74 20.06 17.88 -1.79
N THR A 75 19.38 17.71 -0.65
CA THR A 75 19.96 18.02 0.66
C THR A 75 21.09 17.04 0.93
N VAL A 76 22.33 17.50 0.85
CA VAL A 76 23.51 16.72 1.27
C VAL A 76 23.27 16.24 2.70
N ALA A 77 23.43 14.94 2.94
CA ALA A 77 23.03 14.30 4.19
C ALA A 77 23.66 14.96 5.43
N THR A 78 22.85 15.69 6.19
CA THR A 78 23.23 16.14 7.54
C THR A 78 23.15 14.95 8.49
N THR A 79 24.24 14.68 9.18
CA THR A 79 24.50 13.43 9.91
C THR A 79 23.51 13.11 11.02
N ASN A 80 23.22 11.81 11.20
CA ASN A 80 22.70 11.12 12.41
C ASN A 80 21.23 10.63 12.42
N THR A 81 20.58 10.51 11.26
CA THR A 81 19.52 9.52 11.03
C THR A 81 19.77 8.80 9.70
N ALA A 82 19.07 7.72 9.41
CA ALA A 82 19.09 7.12 8.07
C ALA A 82 18.53 8.10 7.01
N ALA A 83 18.87 7.82 5.74
CA ALA A 83 18.85 8.79 4.64
C ALA A 83 17.80 8.49 3.56
N GLY A 84 16.74 7.76 3.89
CA GLY A 84 15.62 7.53 2.99
C GLY A 84 14.73 8.77 2.83
N ARG A 85 14.28 9.05 1.61
CA ARG A 85 13.18 10.00 1.41
C ARG A 85 11.89 9.48 2.04
N VAL A 86 11.07 10.37 2.61
CA VAL A 86 9.81 10.00 3.29
C VAL A 86 10.03 9.03 4.46
N GLU A 87 11.25 8.93 4.99
CA GLU A 87 11.59 8.02 6.08
C GLU A 87 11.05 8.54 7.43
N PRO A 88 10.35 7.70 8.22
CA PRO A 88 9.88 8.06 9.55
C PRO A 88 11.04 8.05 10.57
N PRO A 89 10.98 8.88 11.64
CA PRO A 89 12.06 9.02 12.62
C PRO A 89 12.55 7.70 13.24
N ASP A 90 13.80 7.69 13.70
CA ASP A 90 14.44 6.45 14.11
C ASP A 90 13.75 5.73 15.26
N SER A 91 13.86 4.41 15.20
CA SER A 91 13.10 3.44 15.99
C SER A 91 11.58 3.40 15.80
N THR A 92 11.01 4.10 14.81
CA THR A 92 9.55 4.07 14.54
C THR A 92 9.18 3.29 13.27
N THR A 93 7.93 2.84 13.18
CA THR A 93 7.41 2.08 12.02
C THR A 93 6.03 2.60 11.64
N LEU A 94 5.84 2.90 10.36
CA LEU A 94 4.54 3.28 9.80
C LEU A 94 3.66 2.03 9.65
N PHE A 95 2.39 2.10 10.07
CA PHE A 95 1.39 1.12 9.64
C PHE A 95 0.65 1.61 8.40
N GLY A 96 0.44 0.74 7.42
CA GLY A 96 -0.30 1.04 6.20
C GLY A 96 -1.31 -0.02 5.81
N VAL A 97 -2.10 0.29 4.79
CA VAL A 97 -3.12 -0.59 4.22
C VAL A 97 -3.13 -0.52 2.70
N SER A 98 -3.33 -1.64 2.02
CA SER A 98 -3.65 -1.69 0.58
C SER A 98 -5.15 -1.89 0.43
N LEU A 99 -5.88 -0.86 0.01
CA LEU A 99 -7.34 -0.93 -0.10
C LEU A 99 -7.76 -1.56 -1.44
N ASP A 100 -8.86 -2.32 -1.43
CA ASP A 100 -9.70 -2.42 -2.62
C ASP A 100 -10.39 -1.06 -2.86
N TRP A 101 -9.78 -0.25 -3.71
CA TRP A 101 -10.30 1.08 -4.07
C TRP A 101 -11.58 1.06 -4.92
N ALA A 102 -12.06 -0.11 -5.35
CA ALA A 102 -13.36 -0.23 -6.03
C ALA A 102 -14.52 -0.40 -5.04
N THR A 103 -14.27 -0.89 -3.81
CA THR A 103 -15.31 -1.08 -2.79
C THR A 103 -15.08 -0.32 -1.47
N ASP A 104 -13.87 0.16 -1.20
CA ASP A 104 -13.48 0.84 0.04
C ASP A 104 -12.89 2.25 -0.18
N SER A 105 -12.70 3.00 0.91
CA SER A 105 -12.09 4.34 0.88
C SER A 105 -11.48 4.74 2.22
N VAL A 106 -10.59 5.74 2.21
CA VAL A 106 -9.93 6.28 3.42
C VAL A 106 -10.92 6.63 4.55
N PRO A 107 -12.07 7.29 4.31
CA PRO A 107 -13.04 7.55 5.39
C PRO A 107 -13.71 6.29 5.93
N LEU A 108 -13.99 5.29 5.07
CA LEU A 108 -14.65 4.04 5.47
C LEU A 108 -13.75 3.20 6.34
N ILE A 109 -12.49 2.97 5.95
CA ILE A 109 -11.56 2.22 6.80
C ILE A 109 -11.27 2.96 8.11
N VAL A 110 -11.04 4.28 8.09
CA VAL A 110 -10.83 5.04 9.34
C VAL A 110 -12.03 4.93 10.28
N ASN A 111 -13.25 4.87 9.75
CA ASN A 111 -14.45 4.61 10.55
C ASN A 111 -14.48 3.17 11.13
N ARG A 112 -14.14 2.13 10.34
CA ARG A 112 -14.02 0.74 10.83
C ARG A 112 -12.92 0.59 11.88
N MET A 113 -11.85 1.39 11.79
CA MET A 113 -10.77 1.50 12.78
C MET A 113 -11.10 2.44 13.95
N GLY A 114 -12.37 2.82 14.14
CA GLY A 114 -12.88 3.59 15.28
C GLY A 114 -12.50 5.09 15.27
N GLY A 115 -11.97 5.63 14.18
CA GLY A 115 -11.52 7.02 14.04
C GLY A 115 -10.21 7.38 14.78
N ILE A 116 -9.83 6.56 15.77
CA ILE A 116 -8.61 6.64 16.58
C ILE A 116 -7.40 6.25 15.74
N TYR A 117 -7.41 5.03 15.20
CA TYR A 117 -6.33 4.52 14.36
C TYR A 117 -6.55 4.96 12.91
N ARG A 118 -5.52 5.57 12.30
CA ARG A 118 -5.55 6.10 10.93
C ARG A 118 -4.30 5.63 10.20
N PRO A 119 -4.37 4.63 9.31
CA PRO A 119 -3.20 4.13 8.60
C PRO A 119 -2.36 5.28 8.05
N ALA A 120 -1.05 5.22 8.28
CA ALA A 120 -0.10 6.25 7.86
C ALA A 120 0.21 6.16 6.36
N VAL A 121 0.17 4.95 5.80
CA VAL A 121 0.37 4.69 4.36
C VAL A 121 -0.88 4.04 3.77
N TYR A 122 -1.30 4.48 2.59
CA TYR A 122 -2.35 3.82 1.79
C TYR A 122 -1.75 3.38 0.46
N ASN A 123 -1.78 2.10 0.14
CA ASN A 123 -1.33 1.55 -1.14
C ASN A 123 -2.46 1.50 -2.16
N SER A 124 -2.13 1.77 -3.43
CA SER A 124 -2.94 1.40 -4.59
C SER A 124 -2.10 0.68 -5.64
N PHE A 125 -2.76 -0.07 -6.52
CA PHE A 125 -2.17 -0.63 -7.73
C PHE A 125 -2.60 0.22 -8.93
N ILE A 126 -1.63 0.82 -9.61
CA ILE A 126 -1.84 1.70 -10.77
C ILE A 126 -1.24 1.01 -11.99
N GLN A 127 -2.08 0.65 -12.95
CA GLN A 127 -1.61 0.15 -14.23
C GLN A 127 -1.05 1.28 -15.09
N MET A 128 0.03 0.98 -15.82
CA MET A 128 0.55 1.82 -16.89
C MET A 128 0.83 0.97 -18.14
N ASN A 129 0.60 1.54 -19.32
CA ASN A 129 1.08 1.01 -20.59
C ASN A 129 2.35 1.77 -21.04
N ALA A 130 2.77 1.61 -22.29
CA ALA A 130 3.94 2.31 -22.82
C ALA A 130 3.78 3.85 -22.82
N THR A 131 2.57 4.38 -23.01
CA THR A 131 2.33 5.82 -23.25
C THR A 131 1.45 6.51 -22.21
N ASP A 132 0.72 5.76 -21.38
CA ASP A 132 -0.33 6.29 -20.52
C ASP A 132 -0.51 5.49 -19.21
N PHE A 133 -1.08 6.13 -18.18
CA PHE A 133 -1.28 5.60 -16.83
C PHE A 133 -2.41 6.35 -16.09
N LEU A 134 -2.97 5.77 -15.02
CA LEU A 134 -4.25 6.20 -14.41
C LEU A 134 -4.17 7.49 -13.56
N VAL A 135 -3.78 8.63 -14.17
CA VAL A 135 -3.60 9.93 -13.51
C VAL A 135 -4.83 10.41 -12.72
N ASP A 136 -6.05 10.29 -13.26
CA ASP A 136 -7.28 10.69 -12.56
C ASP A 136 -7.52 9.86 -11.28
N MET A 137 -7.26 8.55 -11.35
CA MET A 137 -7.39 7.64 -10.21
C MET A 137 -6.39 8.02 -9.11
N MET A 138 -5.13 8.27 -9.49
CA MET A 138 -4.08 8.73 -8.57
C MET A 138 -4.43 10.08 -7.92
N ASN A 139 -4.97 11.04 -8.69
CA ASN A 139 -5.41 12.33 -8.17
C ASN A 139 -6.56 12.19 -7.17
N TRP A 140 -7.55 11.33 -7.45
CA TRP A 140 -8.65 11.07 -6.53
C TRP A 140 -8.18 10.38 -5.24
N GLN A 141 -7.32 9.36 -5.35
CA GLN A 141 -6.75 8.64 -4.20
C GLN A 141 -5.88 9.56 -3.34
N ALA A 142 -5.00 10.36 -3.94
CA ALA A 142 -4.20 11.36 -3.23
C ALA A 142 -5.08 12.38 -2.47
N GLN A 143 -6.19 12.85 -3.08
CA GLN A 143 -7.15 13.72 -2.38
C GLN A 143 -7.79 13.03 -1.17
N GLN A 144 -8.11 11.73 -1.23
CA GLN A 144 -8.62 10.99 -0.06
C GLN A 144 -7.56 10.88 1.05
N ILE A 145 -6.31 10.61 0.68
CA ILE A 145 -5.17 10.42 1.60
C ILE A 145 -4.77 11.75 2.28
N ALA A 146 -4.88 12.88 1.56
CA ALA A 146 -4.64 14.22 2.09
C ALA A 146 -5.53 14.56 3.30
N VAL A 147 -6.81 14.15 3.29
CA VAL A 147 -7.79 14.43 4.37
C VAL A 147 -7.35 13.87 5.73
N VAL A 148 -6.57 12.79 5.74
CA VAL A 148 -6.04 12.18 6.98
C VAL A 148 -4.58 12.53 7.27
N GLY A 149 -3.90 13.25 6.37
CA GLY A 149 -2.46 13.52 6.44
C GLY A 149 -1.59 12.30 6.15
N GLY A 150 -2.06 11.37 5.32
CA GLY A 150 -1.34 10.13 5.02
C GLY A 150 -0.26 10.27 3.93
N ILE A 151 0.51 9.21 3.77
CA ILE A 151 1.45 8.94 2.68
C ILE A 151 0.75 8.03 1.67
N TYR A 152 0.99 8.25 0.38
CA TYR A 152 0.44 7.41 -0.69
C TYR A 152 1.51 6.45 -1.20
N GLN A 153 1.32 5.14 -1.03
CA GLN A 153 2.14 4.14 -1.73
C GLN A 153 1.52 3.87 -3.10
N VAL A 154 2.27 4.14 -4.16
CA VAL A 154 1.85 3.90 -5.55
C VAL A 154 2.57 2.67 -6.05
N THR A 155 1.86 1.56 -6.20
CA THR A 155 2.40 0.38 -6.87
C THR A 155 2.12 0.49 -8.36
N LEU A 156 3.12 0.97 -9.11
CA LEU A 156 3.02 1.26 -10.53
C LEU A 156 3.39 0.01 -11.34
N GLN A 157 2.39 -0.56 -12.04
CA GLN A 157 2.45 -1.85 -12.72
C GLN A 157 2.46 -1.68 -14.25
N PRO A 158 3.60 -1.90 -14.93
CA PRO A 158 3.64 -2.02 -16.39
C PRO A 158 2.82 -3.19 -16.94
N THR A 159 1.93 -2.91 -17.90
CA THR A 159 1.23 -3.92 -18.71
C THR A 159 2.05 -4.36 -19.94
N VAL A 160 3.24 -3.79 -20.11
CA VAL A 160 4.20 -4.06 -21.19
C VAL A 160 5.60 -4.33 -20.61
N PRO A 161 6.51 -5.00 -21.34
CA PRO A 161 7.92 -5.07 -20.98
C PRO A 161 8.53 -3.69 -20.73
N MET A 162 9.27 -3.52 -19.63
CA MET A 162 9.80 -2.22 -19.18
C MET A 162 10.81 -1.57 -20.15
N SER A 163 11.32 -2.33 -21.12
CA SER A 163 12.12 -1.84 -22.26
C SER A 163 11.31 -1.10 -23.33
N GLN A 164 9.97 -1.23 -23.34
CA GLN A 164 9.07 -0.56 -24.28
C GLN A 164 8.53 0.77 -23.76
N ILE A 165 8.80 1.13 -22.49
CA ILE A 165 8.35 2.39 -21.88
C ILE A 165 9.38 3.48 -22.24
N PRO A 166 8.99 4.53 -22.99
CA PRO A 166 9.87 5.62 -23.37
C PRO A 166 10.04 6.61 -22.23
N ASP A 167 11.17 7.32 -22.24
CA ASP A 167 11.57 8.31 -21.26
C ASP A 167 10.52 9.41 -21.04
N ALA A 168 9.74 9.77 -22.08
CA ALA A 168 8.65 10.72 -21.99
C ALA A 168 7.55 10.29 -20.99
N THR A 169 7.22 9.00 -20.93
CA THR A 169 6.24 8.42 -20.00
C THR A 169 6.83 8.36 -18.59
N LEU A 170 8.10 7.95 -18.44
CA LEU A 170 8.78 7.94 -17.13
C LEU A 170 8.88 9.36 -16.52
N GLN A 171 9.15 10.36 -17.35
CA GLN A 171 9.11 11.77 -16.94
C GLN A 171 7.68 12.25 -16.62
N ALA A 172 6.65 11.71 -17.28
CA ALA A 172 5.26 12.04 -16.97
C ALA A 172 4.84 11.48 -15.60
N VAL A 173 5.25 10.24 -15.28
CA VAL A 173 5.12 9.66 -13.94
C VAL A 173 5.81 10.54 -12.91
N ALA A 174 7.08 10.91 -13.12
CA ALA A 174 7.82 11.78 -12.20
C ALA A 174 7.16 13.15 -11.97
N ARG A 175 6.61 13.77 -13.04
CA ARG A 175 5.82 15.01 -12.94
C ARG A 175 4.52 14.81 -12.15
N GLN A 176 3.84 13.67 -12.30
CA GLN A 176 2.64 13.35 -11.52
C GLN A 176 2.95 13.14 -10.03
N MET A 177 4.11 12.57 -9.68
CA MET A 177 4.56 12.49 -8.29
C MET A 177 4.75 13.87 -7.67
N ALA A 178 5.51 14.75 -8.35
CA ALA A 178 5.72 16.13 -7.91
C ALA A 178 4.41 16.93 -7.83
N PHE A 179 3.46 16.69 -8.73
CA PHE A 179 2.12 17.29 -8.68
C PHE A 179 1.35 16.85 -7.43
N MET A 180 1.26 15.56 -7.12
CA MET A 180 0.55 15.07 -5.93
C MET A 180 1.21 15.56 -4.63
N ASN A 181 2.55 15.57 -4.58
CA ASN A 181 3.31 16.14 -3.47
C ASN A 181 2.98 17.63 -3.30
N GLY A 182 3.11 18.41 -4.38
CA GLY A 182 3.02 19.87 -4.34
C GLY A 182 1.61 20.41 -4.16
N VAL A 183 0.61 19.80 -4.80
CA VAL A 183 -0.79 20.28 -4.82
C VAL A 183 -1.64 19.68 -3.70
N TYR A 184 -1.43 18.42 -3.33
CA TYR A 184 -2.22 17.78 -2.26
C TYR A 184 -1.47 17.68 -0.92
N GLY A 185 -0.18 18.00 -0.89
CA GLY A 185 0.65 17.88 0.31
C GLY A 185 1.02 16.44 0.68
N VAL A 186 0.75 15.48 -0.20
CA VAL A 186 0.84 14.04 0.08
C VAL A 186 2.21 13.50 -0.34
N PRO A 187 3.05 13.00 0.58
CA PRO A 187 4.27 12.29 0.23
C PRO A 187 3.97 10.96 -0.46
N VAL A 188 4.89 10.46 -1.28
CA VAL A 188 4.69 9.23 -2.06
C VAL A 188 5.82 8.22 -1.84
N ILE A 189 5.44 6.94 -1.75
CA ILE A 189 6.36 5.79 -1.86
C ILE A 189 6.03 5.10 -3.18
N LEU A 190 6.90 5.25 -4.19
CA LEU A 190 6.68 4.75 -5.55
C LEU A 190 7.35 3.38 -5.73
N ARG A 191 6.54 2.32 -5.76
CA ARG A 191 6.97 0.94 -6.03
C ARG A 191 6.75 0.64 -7.51
N TYR A 192 7.81 0.74 -8.30
CA TYR A 192 7.75 0.58 -9.75
C TYR A 192 8.12 -0.85 -10.17
N GLY A 193 7.13 -1.55 -10.75
CA GLY A 193 7.28 -2.92 -11.25
C GLY A 193 7.53 -3.96 -10.16
N HIS A 194 6.71 -3.99 -9.09
CA HIS A 194 6.81 -4.98 -8.00
C HIS A 194 6.84 -6.45 -8.47
N GLU A 195 7.33 -7.36 -7.61
CA GLU A 195 7.26 -8.83 -7.81
C GLU A 195 7.74 -9.33 -9.19
N MET A 196 8.63 -8.57 -9.81
CA MET A 196 9.33 -8.84 -11.07
C MET A 196 10.09 -10.18 -11.10
N ASN A 197 10.37 -10.81 -9.96
CA ASN A 197 10.92 -12.18 -9.89
C ASN A 197 9.88 -13.26 -10.24
N GLY A 198 8.59 -12.93 -10.10
CA GLY A 198 7.49 -13.72 -10.60
C GLY A 198 7.42 -13.74 -12.13
N TYR A 199 6.92 -14.84 -12.68
CA TYR A 199 6.66 -15.00 -14.13
C TYR A 199 5.30 -14.43 -14.57
N TRP A 200 4.51 -13.87 -13.65
CA TRP A 200 3.12 -13.49 -13.88
C TRP A 200 2.90 -12.07 -14.43
N TYR A 201 3.95 -11.26 -14.55
CA TYR A 201 3.87 -9.89 -15.10
C TYR A 201 4.61 -9.74 -16.44
N ALA A 202 4.17 -8.78 -17.27
CA ALA A 202 4.75 -8.49 -18.58
C ALA A 202 6.22 -8.00 -18.55
N TYR A 203 6.68 -7.57 -17.37
CA TYR A 203 8.06 -7.20 -17.04
C TYR A 203 8.73 -8.19 -16.07
N GLY A 204 7.98 -9.22 -15.64
CA GLY A 204 8.50 -10.31 -14.85
C GLY A 204 9.61 -11.03 -15.60
N GLN A 205 10.56 -11.58 -14.85
CA GLN A 205 11.68 -12.37 -15.36
C GLN A 205 12.59 -11.65 -16.38
N GLN A 206 12.64 -10.30 -16.37
CA GLN A 206 13.35 -9.45 -17.36
C GLN A 206 14.27 -8.37 -16.73
N PRO A 207 15.49 -8.73 -16.28
CA PRO A 207 16.25 -7.95 -15.29
C PRO A 207 17.09 -6.81 -15.82
N SER A 208 17.76 -7.01 -16.96
CA SER A 208 18.49 -5.93 -17.62
C SER A 208 17.56 -4.77 -18.01
N SER A 209 16.32 -5.07 -18.41
CA SER A 209 15.30 -4.05 -18.72
C SER A 209 14.64 -3.44 -17.48
N TYR A 210 14.39 -4.23 -16.43
CA TYR A 210 13.93 -3.68 -15.15
C TYR A 210 14.92 -2.67 -14.60
N VAL A 211 16.20 -3.07 -14.42
CA VAL A 211 17.26 -2.21 -13.88
C VAL A 211 17.42 -0.94 -14.72
N ALA A 212 17.46 -1.06 -16.06
CA ALA A 212 17.59 0.09 -16.94
C ALA A 212 16.39 1.06 -16.84
N SER A 213 15.16 0.54 -16.76
CA SER A 213 13.94 1.35 -16.68
C SER A 213 13.74 1.98 -15.29
N PHE A 214 14.02 1.22 -14.22
CA PHE A 214 13.97 1.71 -12.83
C PHE A 214 15.00 2.82 -12.60
N ARG A 215 16.25 2.65 -13.08
CA ARG A 215 17.29 3.69 -12.99
C ARG A 215 16.85 5.01 -13.63
N LYS A 216 16.23 4.95 -14.82
CA LYS A 216 15.66 6.13 -15.49
C LYS A 216 14.55 6.78 -14.68
N LEU A 217 13.56 6.00 -14.21
CA LEU A 217 12.45 6.56 -13.44
C LEU A 217 12.93 7.17 -12.12
N ALA A 218 13.83 6.49 -11.40
CA ALA A 218 14.45 7.00 -10.19
C ALA A 218 15.17 8.33 -10.44
N GLN A 219 15.99 8.44 -11.49
CA GLN A 219 16.62 9.72 -11.86
C GLN A 219 15.60 10.84 -12.12
N TYR A 220 14.50 10.56 -12.83
CA TYR A 220 13.48 11.57 -13.10
C TYR A 220 12.69 11.97 -11.84
N VAL A 221 12.34 11.02 -10.97
CA VAL A 221 11.68 11.28 -9.68
C VAL A 221 12.62 12.04 -8.73
N HIS A 222 13.90 11.66 -8.70
CA HIS A 222 14.92 12.30 -7.86
C HIS A 222 15.17 13.75 -8.22
N VAL A 223 15.08 14.11 -9.50
CA VAL A 223 15.13 15.49 -10.00
C VAL A 223 13.80 16.25 -9.80
N ALA A 224 12.65 15.57 -9.88
CA ALA A 224 11.34 16.23 -9.87
C ALA A 224 10.84 16.63 -8.47
N THR A 225 11.22 15.91 -7.41
CA THR A 225 10.70 16.12 -6.04
C THR A 225 11.57 15.41 -5.01
N ASN A 226 11.67 15.92 -3.78
CA ASN A 226 12.21 15.17 -2.63
C ASN A 226 11.13 14.41 -1.83
N MET A 227 9.85 14.74 -2.01
CA MET A 227 8.71 14.11 -1.32
C MET A 227 8.25 12.78 -1.92
N THR A 228 9.02 12.21 -2.86
CA THR A 228 8.78 10.86 -3.39
C THR A 228 10.00 9.99 -3.26
N ALA A 229 9.81 8.82 -2.65
CA ALA A 229 10.81 7.79 -2.44
C ALA A 229 10.62 6.63 -3.43
N MET A 230 11.71 6.12 -3.99
CA MET A 230 11.72 4.93 -4.84
C MET A 230 11.93 3.66 -3.99
N ILE A 231 11.02 2.67 -4.10
CA ILE A 231 11.17 1.35 -3.46
C ILE A 231 11.32 0.24 -4.52
N ALA A 232 12.20 -0.72 -4.25
CA ALA A 232 12.50 -1.85 -5.15
C ALA A 232 12.32 -3.23 -4.48
N ASP A 233 11.83 -4.18 -5.27
CA ASP A 233 11.78 -5.63 -5.00
C ASP A 233 12.76 -6.35 -6.02
N LEU A 234 13.00 -7.68 -5.99
CA LEU A 234 14.18 -8.33 -6.65
C LEU A 234 14.00 -9.87 -7.01
N ALA A 235 14.68 -10.71 -7.88
CA ALA A 235 15.91 -10.80 -8.79
C ALA A 235 15.82 -11.35 -10.27
N LEU A 236 16.96 -11.28 -11.04
CA LEU A 236 17.32 -12.21 -12.17
C LEU A 236 17.45 -13.67 -11.72
N LEU A 237 17.41 -14.55 -12.70
CA LEU A 237 16.90 -15.90 -12.54
C LEU A 237 18.00 -16.94 -12.36
N ASP A 238 18.71 -17.32 -13.41
CA ASP A 238 19.81 -18.28 -13.34
C ASP A 238 21.06 -17.58 -12.80
N THR A 239 21.32 -17.80 -11.50
CA THR A 239 22.40 -17.21 -10.72
C THR A 239 23.44 -18.24 -10.30
N ASN A 240 23.03 -19.50 -10.18
CA ASN A 240 23.92 -20.62 -9.89
C ASN A 240 24.58 -21.23 -11.15
N GLN A 241 24.11 -20.84 -12.36
CA GLN A 241 24.57 -21.29 -13.67
C GLN A 241 24.27 -22.77 -13.98
N ASP A 242 23.21 -23.33 -13.40
CA ASP A 242 22.72 -24.70 -13.67
C ASP A 242 21.78 -24.80 -14.89
N GLY A 243 21.32 -23.66 -15.42
CA GLY A 243 20.41 -23.58 -16.57
C GLY A 243 18.92 -23.70 -16.23
N VAL A 244 18.55 -23.78 -14.95
CA VAL A 244 17.17 -24.03 -14.47
C VAL A 244 16.84 -23.08 -13.31
N PHE A 245 16.18 -21.96 -13.59
CA PHE A 245 15.75 -21.04 -12.52
C PHE A 245 14.91 -21.75 -11.45
N ASN A 246 15.46 -21.86 -10.23
CA ASN A 246 14.86 -22.65 -9.16
C ASN A 246 15.14 -22.10 -7.75
N VAL A 247 14.81 -22.86 -6.71
CA VAL A 247 15.00 -22.44 -5.30
C VAL A 247 16.47 -22.42 -4.85
N ALA A 248 17.40 -22.94 -5.66
CA ALA A 248 18.84 -22.80 -5.46
C ALA A 248 19.38 -21.42 -5.83
N ASP A 249 18.63 -20.62 -6.61
CA ASP A 249 19.06 -19.29 -7.04
C ASP A 249 18.92 -18.21 -5.97
N ASP A 250 19.76 -17.16 -6.09
CA ASP A 250 19.63 -15.90 -5.37
C ASP A 250 18.37 -15.17 -5.87
N PRO A 251 17.29 -15.11 -5.07
CA PRO A 251 16.04 -14.50 -5.49
C PRO A 251 16.08 -12.98 -5.38
N TYR A 252 17.23 -12.35 -5.05
CA TYR A 252 17.37 -10.91 -4.88
C TYR A 252 18.48 -10.20 -5.72
N THR A 253 19.77 -10.48 -5.55
CA THR A 253 20.84 -9.54 -5.98
C THR A 253 20.74 -8.96 -7.41
N PRO A 254 20.45 -9.72 -8.48
CA PRO A 254 20.57 -9.20 -9.84
C PRO A 254 19.49 -8.24 -10.39
N TYR A 255 18.34 -8.02 -9.73
CA TYR A 255 17.46 -6.89 -10.10
C TYR A 255 17.92 -5.58 -9.43
N TRP A 256 18.93 -5.62 -8.56
CA TRP A 256 19.34 -4.50 -7.71
C TRP A 256 19.70 -3.27 -8.56
N PRO A 257 18.91 -2.18 -8.51
CA PRO A 257 19.18 -1.01 -9.33
C PRO A 257 20.47 -0.29 -8.91
N GLY A 258 20.89 -0.46 -7.65
CA GLY A 258 22.02 0.25 -7.03
C GLY A 258 21.55 1.19 -5.91
N PRO A 259 22.35 1.37 -4.84
CA PRO A 259 21.96 2.17 -3.68
C PRO A 259 21.75 3.66 -3.97
N GLU A 260 22.17 4.15 -5.13
CA GLU A 260 21.98 5.53 -5.59
C GLU A 260 20.62 5.76 -6.27
N TYR A 261 19.89 4.71 -6.65
CA TYR A 261 18.56 4.79 -7.29
C TYR A 261 17.40 4.40 -6.36
N VAL A 262 17.71 3.73 -5.26
CA VAL A 262 16.74 3.11 -4.35
C VAL A 262 16.72 3.85 -3.03
N ASP A 263 15.57 4.40 -2.63
CA ASP A 263 15.40 5.05 -1.33
C ASP A 263 15.05 4.02 -0.24
N TRP A 264 14.23 3.02 -0.55
CA TRP A 264 13.74 1.97 0.36
C TRP A 264 13.84 0.57 -0.28
N VAL A 265 13.91 -0.49 0.53
CA VAL A 265 13.94 -1.89 0.05
C VAL A 265 12.75 -2.71 0.59
N GLY A 266 12.09 -3.48 -0.27
CA GLY A 266 10.79 -4.11 0.01
C GLY A 266 10.75 -5.63 -0.09
N LEU A 267 9.89 -6.26 0.71
CA LEU A 267 9.42 -7.63 0.50
C LEU A 267 7.90 -7.73 0.67
N SER A 268 7.20 -8.25 -0.35
CA SER A 268 5.86 -8.82 -0.16
C SER A 268 5.96 -10.06 0.73
N VAL A 269 5.27 -10.08 1.88
CA VAL A 269 5.28 -11.24 2.79
C VAL A 269 3.86 -11.66 3.15
N TYR A 270 3.40 -12.75 2.54
CA TYR A 270 2.06 -13.29 2.71
C TYR A 270 2.07 -14.68 3.35
N GLN A 271 1.10 -14.95 4.23
CA GLN A 271 0.78 -16.32 4.63
C GLN A 271 -0.12 -16.97 3.57
N TYR A 272 0.51 -17.57 2.55
CA TYR A 272 -0.14 -18.55 1.68
C TYR A 272 -0.12 -19.94 2.32
N HIS A 273 -1.08 -20.79 1.96
CA HIS A 273 -1.00 -22.23 2.26
C HIS A 273 0.17 -22.85 1.50
N GLN A 274 0.79 -23.89 2.05
CA GLN A 274 1.84 -24.59 1.33
C GLN A 274 1.25 -25.46 0.23
N ASN A 275 1.44 -25.08 -1.03
CA ASN A 275 1.27 -26.03 -2.12
C ASN A 275 2.41 -27.08 -2.01
N SER A 276 2.04 -28.29 -1.63
CA SER A 276 2.94 -29.41 -1.35
C SER A 276 2.52 -30.63 -2.15
N SER A 277 3.51 -31.39 -2.61
CA SER A 277 3.30 -32.70 -3.22
C SER A 277 2.92 -33.78 -2.18
N ASN A 278 2.99 -33.47 -0.88
CA ASN A 278 2.52 -34.31 0.20
C ASN A 278 1.11 -33.86 0.63
N VAL A 279 0.12 -34.76 0.48
CA VAL A 279 -1.30 -34.51 0.78
C VAL A 279 -1.60 -34.18 2.27
N ASN A 280 -0.62 -34.36 3.16
CA ASN A 280 -0.75 -34.04 4.58
C ASN A 280 -0.36 -32.60 4.92
N ASP A 281 0.32 -31.87 4.01
CA ASP A 281 0.75 -30.49 4.23
C ASP A 281 -0.35 -29.48 3.89
N TYR A 282 -1.40 -29.45 4.72
CA TYR A 282 -2.22 -28.24 4.96
C TYR A 282 -2.92 -27.59 3.75
N VAL A 283 -3.55 -28.38 2.88
CA VAL A 283 -4.44 -27.87 1.82
C VAL A 283 -5.67 -27.18 2.44
N ASN A 284 -5.69 -25.83 2.43
CA ASN A 284 -6.77 -24.96 2.95
C ASN A 284 -6.91 -24.87 4.49
N ALA A 285 -5.81 -24.88 5.22
CA ALA A 285 -5.80 -24.77 6.68
C ALA A 285 -5.74 -23.32 7.19
N ASN A 286 -6.76 -22.85 7.91
CA ASN A 286 -6.74 -21.55 8.59
C ASN A 286 -5.89 -21.62 9.88
N VAL A 287 -4.57 -21.73 9.75
CA VAL A 287 -3.63 -21.86 10.88
C VAL A 287 -3.05 -20.50 11.30
N ALA A 288 -2.95 -20.26 12.62
CA ALA A 288 -2.21 -19.12 13.16
C ALA A 288 -0.69 -19.30 12.96
N VAL A 289 0.02 -18.20 12.66
CA VAL A 289 1.49 -18.20 12.56
C VAL A 289 2.16 -18.11 13.93
N GLY A 290 3.37 -18.68 14.03
CA GLY A 290 4.28 -18.40 15.15
C GLY A 290 4.89 -16.99 15.05
N PRO A 291 5.34 -16.40 16.17
CA PRO A 291 5.83 -15.00 16.20
C PRO A 291 7.02 -14.75 15.26
N CYS A 292 7.84 -15.78 15.05
CA CYS A 292 9.02 -15.81 14.18
C CYS A 292 8.73 -16.00 12.68
N PHE A 293 7.48 -16.21 12.25
CA PHE A 293 7.16 -16.58 10.87
C PHE A 293 7.58 -15.52 9.85
N ILE A 294 7.29 -14.24 10.12
CA ILE A 294 7.67 -13.13 9.24
C ILE A 294 9.18 -12.84 9.33
N GLN A 295 9.79 -13.01 10.51
CA GLN A 295 11.25 -12.97 10.68
C GLN A 295 11.96 -14.00 9.79
N ASP A 296 11.46 -15.24 9.73
CA ASP A 296 12.04 -16.30 8.88
C ASP A 296 12.00 -15.93 7.38
N TYR A 297 10.95 -15.25 6.91
CA TYR A 297 10.91 -14.70 5.54
C TYR A 297 11.99 -13.63 5.31
N ILE A 298 12.17 -12.71 6.26
CA ILE A 298 13.07 -11.55 6.14
C ILE A 298 14.56 -11.96 6.24
N GLN A 299 14.85 -12.98 7.06
CA GLN A 299 16.18 -13.52 7.31
C GLN A 299 16.53 -14.73 6.44
N GLY A 300 15.59 -15.27 5.66
CA GLY A 300 15.80 -16.47 4.85
C GLY A 300 15.98 -17.75 5.68
N THR A 301 15.53 -17.74 6.93
CA THR A 301 15.67 -18.85 7.88
C THR A 301 14.41 -19.73 7.96
N LEU A 302 14.51 -20.86 8.65
CA LEU A 302 13.47 -21.91 8.69
C LEU A 302 13.15 -22.35 10.13
N ASN A 303 13.38 -21.49 11.13
CA ASN A 303 13.27 -21.83 12.54
C ASN A 303 11.85 -22.24 12.95
N CYS A 304 10.85 -21.65 12.30
CA CYS A 304 9.44 -21.72 12.62
C CYS A 304 8.57 -22.09 11.40
N ARG A 305 9.18 -22.70 10.37
CA ARG A 305 8.51 -23.05 9.11
C ARG A 305 8.78 -24.52 8.71
N PRO A 306 7.73 -25.36 8.54
CA PRO A 306 7.93 -26.73 8.08
C PRO A 306 8.10 -26.80 6.55
N ARG A 307 9.30 -26.51 6.03
CA ARG A 307 9.76 -26.99 4.71
C ARG A 307 11.29 -26.92 4.58
N SER A 308 11.85 -27.80 3.77
CA SER A 308 13.30 -27.85 3.45
C SER A 308 13.60 -27.18 2.10
N ALA A 309 14.54 -26.22 2.09
CA ALA A 309 15.23 -25.73 0.91
C ALA A 309 16.66 -25.27 1.29
N ALA A 310 17.57 -25.20 0.32
CA ALA A 310 19.00 -24.97 0.58
C ALA A 310 19.33 -23.52 0.96
N ALA A 311 20.45 -23.34 1.67
CA ALA A 311 20.93 -22.04 2.11
C ALA A 311 21.71 -21.31 0.99
N GLY A 312 21.08 -20.30 0.38
CA GLY A 312 21.70 -19.39 -0.59
C GLY A 312 21.06 -18.01 -0.52
N ASN A 313 21.85 -16.99 -0.15
CA ASN A 313 21.58 -15.54 -0.17
C ASN A 313 20.18 -14.98 0.20
N ARG A 314 19.39 -15.68 1.02
CA ARG A 314 18.00 -15.29 1.35
C ARG A 314 17.82 -14.32 2.53
N ALA A 315 18.91 -13.85 3.16
CA ALA A 315 18.88 -12.88 4.26
C ALA A 315 18.67 -11.44 3.75
N PHE A 316 17.50 -11.17 3.16
CA PHE A 316 17.20 -9.91 2.46
C PHE A 316 17.51 -8.65 3.29
N TYR A 317 17.15 -8.65 4.58
CA TYR A 317 17.37 -7.50 5.43
C TYR A 317 18.86 -7.18 5.62
N ASP A 318 19.70 -8.18 5.88
CA ASP A 318 21.14 -7.96 6.02
C ASP A 318 21.78 -7.60 4.66
N ASN A 319 21.36 -8.29 3.59
CA ASN A 319 21.86 -8.11 2.23
C ASN A 319 21.54 -6.76 1.59
N PHE A 320 20.40 -6.14 1.94
CA PHE A 320 19.94 -4.90 1.30
C PHE A 320 19.70 -3.75 2.28
N ALA A 321 18.99 -3.98 3.40
CA ALA A 321 18.70 -2.92 4.35
C ALA A 321 19.95 -2.54 5.15
N VAL A 322 20.64 -3.51 5.78
CA VAL A 322 21.86 -3.25 6.55
C VAL A 322 23.03 -2.87 5.63
N THR A 323 23.31 -3.69 4.60
CA THR A 323 24.46 -3.50 3.70
C THR A 323 24.49 -2.14 2.99
N TYR A 324 23.32 -1.59 2.61
CA TYR A 324 23.22 -0.29 1.94
C TYR A 324 22.65 0.83 2.81
N ASN A 325 22.44 0.57 4.12
CA ASN A 325 21.78 1.46 5.08
C ASN A 325 20.45 2.05 4.53
N LYS A 326 19.54 1.16 4.13
CA LYS A 326 18.24 1.50 3.54
C LYS A 326 17.08 1.12 4.46
N PRO A 327 16.04 1.97 4.59
CA PRO A 327 14.77 1.61 5.19
C PRO A 327 14.19 0.34 4.55
N PHE A 328 13.83 -0.61 5.41
CA PHE A 328 13.14 -1.83 5.05
C PHE A 328 11.63 -1.65 5.21
N ALA A 329 10.87 -2.16 4.24
CA ALA A 329 9.43 -2.20 4.27
C ALA A 329 8.88 -3.60 3.99
N LEU A 330 7.73 -3.88 4.58
CA LEU A 330 6.76 -4.82 4.02
C LEU A 330 5.72 -3.99 3.25
N PRO A 331 5.98 -3.61 1.96
CA PRO A 331 5.04 -2.80 1.16
C PRO A 331 3.74 -3.54 0.86
N GLU A 332 3.72 -4.85 1.03
CA GLU A 332 2.56 -5.73 1.05
C GLU A 332 2.77 -6.84 2.10
N SER A 333 1.73 -7.12 2.88
CA SER A 333 1.73 -8.25 3.80
C SER A 333 0.30 -8.64 4.18
N GLY A 334 0.06 -9.91 4.53
CA GLY A 334 -1.27 -10.33 4.98
C GLY A 334 -1.38 -11.83 5.26
N ALA A 335 -2.33 -12.19 6.12
CA ALA A 335 -2.74 -13.57 6.34
C ALA A 335 -4.07 -13.86 5.63
N GLN A 336 -4.06 -14.82 4.70
CA GLN A 336 -5.26 -15.19 3.96
C GLN A 336 -6.19 -16.04 4.83
N TYR A 337 -7.38 -15.54 5.15
CA TYR A 337 -8.40 -16.38 5.78
C TYR A 337 -9.27 -17.06 4.71
N ALA A 338 -9.37 -18.38 4.78
CA ALA A 338 -10.18 -19.19 3.90
C ALA A 338 -11.65 -19.19 4.36
N VAL A 339 -12.45 -18.28 3.80
CA VAL A 339 -13.87 -18.12 4.19
C VAL A 339 -14.70 -19.36 3.80
N ASN A 340 -14.34 -20.03 2.71
CA ASN A 340 -15.02 -21.24 2.20
C ASN A 340 -14.11 -22.49 2.19
N ALA A 341 -13.28 -22.67 3.21
CA ALA A 341 -12.41 -23.85 3.35
C ALA A 341 -13.21 -25.17 3.37
N THR A 342 -12.93 -26.06 2.41
CA THR A 342 -13.57 -27.39 2.32
C THR A 342 -12.84 -28.49 3.08
N ASN A 343 -11.53 -28.34 3.32
CA ASN A 343 -10.64 -29.37 3.87
C ASN A 343 -10.02 -28.90 5.20
N VAL A 344 -10.88 -28.56 6.17
CA VAL A 344 -10.46 -28.01 7.46
C VAL A 344 -9.67 -29.03 8.28
N VAL A 345 -8.44 -28.68 8.68
CA VAL A 345 -7.56 -29.52 9.51
C VAL A 345 -7.79 -29.28 11.01
N PRO A 346 -7.43 -30.22 11.91
CA PRO A 346 -7.57 -30.05 13.37
C PRO A 346 -6.85 -28.84 13.97
N GLN A 347 -5.82 -28.31 13.31
CA GLN A 347 -5.05 -27.13 13.70
C GLN A 347 -5.71 -25.80 13.27
N SER A 348 -6.84 -25.83 12.56
CA SER A 348 -7.50 -24.62 12.07
C SER A 348 -8.11 -23.82 13.23
N VAL A 349 -7.91 -22.51 13.18
CA VAL A 349 -8.44 -21.52 14.14
C VAL A 349 -9.43 -20.58 13.45
N ASP A 350 -10.13 -19.78 14.24
CA ASP A 350 -10.97 -18.70 13.74
C ASP A 350 -10.15 -17.54 13.13
N GLU A 351 -10.84 -16.70 12.36
CA GLU A 351 -10.26 -15.56 11.66
C GLU A 351 -9.60 -14.54 12.58
N ALA A 352 -10.20 -14.27 13.75
CA ALA A 352 -9.70 -13.29 14.69
C ALA A 352 -8.42 -13.78 15.37
N THR A 353 -8.34 -15.07 15.73
CA THR A 353 -7.12 -15.72 16.21
C THR A 353 -6.02 -15.72 15.14
N MET A 354 -6.35 -16.08 13.89
CA MET A 354 -5.39 -16.11 12.77
C MET A 354 -4.80 -14.74 12.46
N LYS A 355 -5.64 -13.72 12.25
CA LYS A 355 -5.21 -12.35 11.92
C LYS A 355 -4.56 -11.64 13.11
N LYS A 356 -4.95 -11.95 14.36
CA LYS A 356 -4.23 -11.49 15.55
C LYS A 356 -2.80 -12.05 15.62
N ALA A 357 -2.62 -13.34 15.34
CA ALA A 357 -1.30 -13.97 15.33
C ALA A 357 -0.39 -13.38 14.23
N TRP A 358 -0.97 -13.10 13.05
CA TRP A 358 -0.29 -12.42 11.95
C TRP A 358 0.25 -11.04 12.36
N ILE A 359 -0.63 -10.17 12.86
CA ILE A 359 -0.26 -8.81 13.29
C ILE A 359 0.73 -8.85 14.46
N ALA A 360 0.64 -9.83 15.36
CA ALA A 360 1.61 -10.02 16.43
C ALA A 360 3.00 -10.45 15.91
N SER A 361 3.07 -11.32 14.90
CA SER A 361 4.33 -11.66 14.23
C SER A 361 4.93 -10.45 13.50
N ALA A 362 4.12 -9.58 12.91
CA ALA A 362 4.59 -8.40 12.19
C ALA A 362 5.05 -7.27 13.15
N PHE A 363 4.21 -6.88 14.10
CA PHE A 363 4.47 -5.74 14.99
C PHE A 363 5.54 -6.05 16.04
N GLY A 364 5.79 -7.33 16.35
CA GLY A 364 6.91 -7.76 17.19
C GLY A 364 8.29 -7.50 16.58
N LEU A 365 8.38 -7.23 15.27
CA LEU A 365 9.62 -6.89 14.56
C LEU A 365 9.93 -5.39 14.61
N SER A 366 8.89 -4.55 14.79
CA SER A 366 9.00 -3.09 14.76
C SER A 366 9.99 -2.59 15.82
N PRO A 367 10.85 -1.58 15.55
CA PRO A 367 11.93 -1.22 16.47
C PRO A 367 11.48 -0.66 17.84
N GLY A 368 10.20 -0.32 18.00
CA GLY A 368 9.60 0.04 19.28
C GLY A 368 9.19 -1.12 20.19
N ALA A 369 9.26 -2.37 19.72
CA ALA A 369 8.89 -3.55 20.50
C ALA A 369 10.01 -4.06 21.44
N SER A 370 11.25 -3.56 21.29
CA SER A 370 12.41 -3.97 22.09
C SER A 370 13.41 -2.82 22.26
N ASN A 371 14.13 -2.81 23.38
CA ASN A 371 15.27 -1.90 23.59
C ASN A 371 16.47 -2.26 22.69
N THR A 372 16.54 -3.50 22.22
CA THR A 372 17.50 -4.00 21.24
C THR A 372 16.72 -4.69 20.12
N PRO A 373 16.21 -3.94 19.13
CA PRO A 373 15.36 -4.50 18.08
C PRO A 373 16.20 -5.30 17.08
N ALA A 374 15.64 -6.41 16.57
CA ALA A 374 16.28 -7.24 15.55
C ALA A 374 16.29 -6.57 14.17
N PHE A 375 15.31 -5.70 13.89
CA PHE A 375 15.11 -5.06 12.59
C PHE A 375 15.03 -3.52 12.71
N PRO A 376 16.07 -2.81 13.22
CA PRO A 376 16.05 -1.36 13.45
C PRO A 376 15.67 -0.51 12.22
N LEU A 377 15.86 -1.02 11.00
CA LEU A 377 15.50 -0.36 9.74
C LEU A 377 14.10 -0.72 9.24
N LEU A 378 13.29 -1.52 9.96
CA LEU A 378 11.89 -1.79 9.59
C LEU A 378 11.03 -0.54 9.84
N LYS A 379 10.85 0.26 8.79
CA LYS A 379 10.17 1.56 8.84
C LYS A 379 8.73 1.54 8.31
N LEU A 380 8.28 0.47 7.64
CA LEU A 380 6.90 0.33 7.13
C LEU A 380 6.38 -1.11 7.15
N ILE A 381 5.12 -1.31 7.57
CA ILE A 381 4.33 -2.54 7.40
C ILE A 381 2.96 -2.19 6.80
N VAL A 382 2.62 -2.74 5.63
CA VAL A 382 1.32 -2.55 4.95
C VAL A 382 0.48 -3.84 5.04
N ASN A 383 -0.75 -3.79 5.57
CA ASN A 383 -1.70 -4.91 5.47
C ASN A 383 -2.45 -4.87 4.13
N PHE A 384 -2.62 -6.02 3.47
CA PHE A 384 -3.50 -6.15 2.31
C PHE A 384 -4.95 -6.18 2.77
N GLU A 385 -5.69 -5.10 2.54
CA GLU A 385 -7.05 -4.88 3.05
C GLU A 385 -8.10 -5.14 1.96
N GLU A 386 -8.01 -6.32 1.35
CA GLU A 386 -8.89 -6.79 0.27
C GLU A 386 -9.30 -8.25 0.52
N ALA A 387 -10.45 -8.65 -0.04
CA ALA A 387 -10.86 -10.04 -0.10
C ALA A 387 -11.06 -10.46 -1.56
N LYS A 388 -10.22 -11.39 -2.02
CA LYS A 388 -10.13 -11.82 -3.43
C LYS A 388 -10.49 -13.30 -3.58
N VAL A 389 -10.95 -13.69 -4.77
CA VAL A 389 -11.18 -15.09 -5.13
C VAL A 389 -9.94 -15.60 -5.84
N GLU A 390 -9.28 -16.60 -5.28
CA GLU A 390 -8.00 -17.12 -5.77
C GLU A 390 -8.09 -18.58 -6.20
N LEU A 391 -7.34 -18.91 -7.27
CA LEU A 391 -7.32 -20.22 -7.90
C LEU A 391 -6.23 -21.08 -7.24
N GLU A 392 -6.63 -21.86 -6.24
CA GLU A 392 -5.74 -22.70 -5.43
C GLU A 392 -5.26 -23.95 -6.19
N THR A 393 -6.13 -24.47 -7.06
CA THR A 393 -5.83 -25.53 -8.02
C THR A 393 -6.64 -25.27 -9.29
N ASN A 394 -6.32 -25.96 -10.38
CA ASN A 394 -7.01 -25.85 -11.68
C ASN A 394 -8.55 -26.06 -11.64
N THR A 395 -9.11 -26.51 -10.51
CA THR A 395 -10.55 -26.72 -10.30
C THR A 395 -11.12 -26.08 -9.03
N LEU A 396 -10.31 -25.41 -8.20
CA LEU A 396 -10.72 -24.89 -6.89
C LEU A 396 -10.45 -23.39 -6.78
N ASN A 397 -11.52 -22.61 -6.73
CA ASN A 397 -11.49 -21.19 -6.35
C ASN A 397 -11.90 -21.05 -4.87
N GLN A 398 -11.13 -20.30 -4.07
CA GLN A 398 -11.48 -19.97 -2.69
C GLN A 398 -11.49 -18.46 -2.44
N LEU A 399 -12.39 -18.03 -1.57
CA LEU A 399 -12.44 -16.65 -1.09
C LEU A 399 -11.37 -16.48 0.00
N ARG A 400 -10.35 -15.70 -0.33
CA ARG A 400 -9.22 -15.34 0.52
C ARG A 400 -9.46 -13.93 1.07
N ASP A 401 -9.80 -13.85 2.35
CA ASP A 401 -10.03 -12.58 3.03
C ASP A 401 -8.79 -12.17 3.85
N TYR A 402 -8.12 -11.08 3.46
CA TYR A 402 -6.94 -10.55 4.15
C TYR A 402 -7.27 -9.36 5.07
N ARG A 403 -8.52 -8.86 5.03
CA ARG A 403 -8.96 -7.64 5.71
C ARG A 403 -8.91 -7.79 7.23
N ILE A 404 -8.28 -6.85 7.93
CA ILE A 404 -8.28 -6.82 9.41
C ILE A 404 -9.41 -5.96 9.98
N THR A 405 -10.06 -5.12 9.18
CA THR A 405 -11.04 -4.13 9.64
C THR A 405 -12.51 -4.47 9.34
N GLN A 406 -12.78 -5.50 8.54
CA GLN A 406 -14.13 -5.80 8.05
C GLN A 406 -15.03 -6.45 9.11
N ASP A 407 -14.50 -7.39 9.89
CA ASP A 407 -15.22 -8.04 10.99
C ASP A 407 -14.88 -7.36 12.33
N PRO A 408 -15.86 -6.93 13.14
CA PRO A 408 -15.60 -6.27 14.43
C PRO A 408 -14.86 -7.12 15.47
N ALA A 409 -15.01 -8.44 15.47
CA ALA A 409 -14.28 -9.35 16.34
C ALA A 409 -12.82 -9.50 15.89
N VAL A 410 -12.56 -9.56 14.58
CA VAL A 410 -11.20 -9.49 14.01
C VAL A 410 -10.54 -8.17 14.38
N MET A 411 -11.22 -7.05 14.16
CA MET A 411 -10.69 -5.71 14.48
C MET A 411 -10.41 -5.54 15.99
N SER A 412 -11.27 -6.09 16.86
CA SER A 412 -11.06 -6.13 18.31
C SER A 412 -9.83 -6.97 18.69
N ALA A 413 -9.68 -8.16 18.10
CA ALA A 413 -8.53 -9.03 18.32
C ALA A 413 -7.21 -8.38 17.84
N VAL A 414 -7.24 -7.73 16.67
CA VAL A 414 -6.07 -7.06 16.07
C VAL A 414 -5.67 -5.78 16.82
N THR A 415 -6.63 -4.92 17.19
CA THR A 415 -6.34 -3.69 17.97
C THR A 415 -5.71 -3.97 19.34
N SER A 416 -6.00 -5.12 19.96
CA SER A 416 -5.31 -5.54 21.19
C SER A 416 -3.79 -5.75 21.03
N VAL A 417 -3.28 -5.77 19.79
CA VAL A 417 -1.85 -5.87 19.45
C VAL A 417 -1.23 -4.52 19.04
N PHE A 418 -2.04 -3.49 18.77
CA PHE A 418 -1.53 -2.16 18.38
C PHE A 418 -0.86 -1.39 19.54
N GLN A 419 -1.19 -1.74 20.78
CA GLN A 419 -0.66 -1.09 22.00
C GLN A 419 0.75 -1.56 22.43
N PRO A 420 1.13 -2.86 22.43
CA PRO A 420 2.47 -3.29 22.85
C PRO A 420 3.64 -2.79 21.98
N ALA A 421 3.40 -2.36 20.74
CA ALA A 421 4.44 -1.81 19.86
C ALA A 421 4.53 -0.28 19.98
N ALA A 422 5.22 0.20 21.03
CA ALA A 422 5.21 1.60 21.50
C ALA A 422 5.78 2.67 20.53
N ARG A 423 6.06 2.33 19.26
CA ARG A 423 6.56 3.25 18.21
C ARG A 423 5.91 3.02 16.83
N MET A 424 4.72 2.41 16.77
CA MET A 424 3.89 2.42 15.56
C MET A 424 3.31 3.82 15.32
N LEU A 425 3.40 4.32 14.08
CA LEU A 425 2.93 5.66 13.69
C LEU A 425 1.69 5.60 12.77
N TRP A 426 0.81 6.57 12.99
CA TRP A 426 -0.49 6.76 12.35
C TRP A 426 -0.57 8.16 11.72
N ALA A 427 -1.31 8.33 10.61
CA ALA A 427 -1.28 9.56 9.79
C ALA A 427 -1.50 10.86 10.58
N GLY A 428 -2.44 10.85 11.53
CA GLY A 428 -2.78 12.02 12.37
C GLY A 428 -1.70 12.46 13.37
N GLN A 429 -0.55 11.79 13.40
CA GLN A 429 0.63 12.12 14.21
C GLN A 429 1.77 12.71 13.38
N LEU A 430 1.68 12.73 12.05
CA LEU A 430 2.77 13.09 11.15
C LEU A 430 2.66 14.54 10.66
N SER A 431 3.79 15.11 10.25
CA SER A 431 3.84 16.23 9.31
C SER A 431 5.04 16.07 8.37
N TYR A 432 4.97 16.78 7.24
CA TYR A 432 5.92 16.63 6.15
C TYR A 432 6.55 17.97 5.79
N GLN A 433 7.80 17.92 5.35
CA GLN A 433 8.50 19.06 4.74
C GLN A 433 8.82 18.73 3.29
N CYS A 434 8.90 19.76 2.44
CA CYS A 434 9.09 19.55 1.00
C CYS A 434 10.46 18.95 0.63
N GLY A 435 11.43 18.98 1.53
CA GLY A 435 12.70 18.25 1.42
C GLY A 435 12.58 16.74 1.69
N GLY A 436 11.35 16.21 1.87
CA GLY A 436 11.08 14.78 2.07
C GLY A 436 11.16 14.30 3.52
N GLN A 437 11.36 15.21 4.50
CA GLN A 437 11.43 14.86 5.92
C GLN A 437 10.05 14.55 6.51
N VAL A 438 9.97 13.52 7.34
CA VAL A 438 8.77 13.16 8.13
C VAL A 438 9.02 13.49 9.61
N HIS A 439 8.13 14.29 10.20
CA HIS A 439 8.21 14.71 11.61
C HIS A 439 7.03 14.19 12.42
N ILE A 440 7.26 13.87 13.70
CA ILE A 440 6.21 13.49 14.64
C ILE A 440 5.68 14.75 15.33
N THR A 441 4.40 15.04 15.14
CA THR A 441 3.72 16.22 15.72
C THR A 441 2.97 15.92 17.02
N LYS A 442 2.68 14.64 17.30
CA LYS A 442 1.90 14.19 18.48
C LYS A 442 2.41 12.85 18.99
N SER A 443 2.28 12.63 20.30
CA SER A 443 2.51 11.33 20.94
C SER A 443 1.54 10.24 20.42
N LEU A 444 1.72 9.00 20.90
CA LEU A 444 0.81 7.88 20.63
C LEU A 444 -0.67 8.27 20.86
N PRO A 445 -1.62 7.67 20.12
CA PRO A 445 -3.05 7.84 20.39
C PRO A 445 -3.36 7.44 21.84
N SER A 446 -3.97 8.34 22.60
CA SER A 446 -4.58 8.00 23.89
C SER A 446 -5.76 7.07 23.64
N ALA A 447 -5.78 5.92 24.31
CA ALA A 447 -6.86 4.95 24.29
C ALA A 447 -8.15 5.48 24.94
#